data_AF-A0A2T0Y8S2-F1
#
_entry.id   AF-A0A2T0Y8S2-F1
#
_cell.length_a   1.000
_cell.length_b   1.000
_cell.length_c   1.000
_cell.angle_alpha   90.00
_cell.angle_beta   90.00
_cell.angle_gamma   90.00
#
_symmetry.space_group_name_H-M   'P 1'
#
loop_
_entity.id
_entity.type
_entity.pdbx_description
1 polymer ?
#
loop_
_entity_poly.entity_id
_entity_poly.type
_entity_poly.pdbx_seq_one_letter_code
_entity_poly.pdbx_strand_id
1 'polypeptide(L)' 'MADKHILREWVLEALEELNGRGTVVEVSQVVWRRHESDLRAAGSLFYTWQYDIRWAAQQLRNEGLLRKTAPRSRDPWSLP' A
#
# COMPACT_ATOMS: atom_id res chain seq x y z
N MET A 1 -14.87 6.92 -6.63
CA MET A 1 -15.10 6.01 -5.48
C MET A 1 -13.87 5.15 -5.37
N ALA A 2 -13.17 5.20 -4.23
CA ALA A 2 -11.96 4.39 -4.05
C ALA A 2 -12.35 2.91 -3.98
N ASP A 3 -11.91 2.15 -4.99
CA ASP A 3 -12.03 0.70 -5.05
C ASP A 3 -10.73 0.10 -4.47
N LYS A 4 -10.76 -1.11 -3.90
CA LYS A 4 -9.57 -1.79 -3.34
C LYS A 4 -8.40 -1.86 -4.31
N HIS A 5 -8.70 -1.82 -5.61
CA HIS A 5 -7.71 -1.76 -6.68
C HIS A 5 -6.82 -0.51 -6.61
N ILE A 6 -7.34 0.64 -6.17
CA ILE A 6 -6.60 1.91 -6.07
C ILE A 6 -5.48 1.84 -5.01
N LEU A 7 -5.66 0.99 -3.98
CA LEU A 7 -4.66 0.82 -2.94
C LEU A 7 -3.33 0.26 -3.49
N ARG A 8 -3.36 -0.46 -4.62
CA ARG A 8 -2.13 -0.94 -5.28
C ARG A 8 -1.32 0.23 -5.83
N GLU A 9 -1.99 1.14 -6.53
CA GLU A 9 -1.36 2.35 -7.08
C GLU A 9 -0.79 3.22 -5.96
N TRP A 10 -1.57 3.45 -4.90
CA TRP A 10 -1.11 4.21 -3.74
C TRP A 10 0.08 3.58 -3.01
N VAL A 11 0.18 2.24 -2.99
CA VAL A 11 1.37 1.55 -2.43
C VAL A 11 2.61 1.79 -3.28
N LEU A 12 2.49 1.75 -4.61
CA LEU A 12 3.61 2.01 -5.51
C LEU A 12 4.07 3.46 -5.38
N GLU A 13 3.15 4.42 -5.45
CA GLU A 13 3.44 5.85 -5.25
C GLU A 13 4.14 6.12 -3.90
N ALA A 14 3.64 5.48 -2.84
CA ALA A 14 4.21 5.63 -1.52
C ALA A 14 5.63 5.05 -1.43
N LEU A 15 5.88 3.90 -2.07
CA LEU A 15 7.22 3.32 -2.11
C LEU A 15 8.17 4.12 -2.98
N GLU A 16 7.73 4.69 -4.10
CA GLU A 16 8.53 5.61 -4.90
C GLU A 16 8.95 6.84 -4.09
N GLU A 17 8.05 7.42 -3.31
CA GLU A 17 8.38 8.53 -2.39
C GLU A 17 9.36 8.11 -1.28
N LEU A 18 9.29 6.86 -0.82
CA LEU A 18 10.20 6.27 0.16
C LEU A 18 11.48 5.69 -0.48
N ASN A 19 11.90 6.18 -1.65
CA ASN A 19 13.11 5.73 -2.35
C ASN A 19 13.12 4.22 -2.65
N GLY A 20 11.95 3.66 -2.94
CA GLY A 20 11.75 2.27 -3.33
C GLY A 20 11.68 1.27 -2.18
N ARG A 21 11.70 1.69 -0.91
CA ARG A 21 11.62 0.78 0.25
C ARG A 21 10.92 1.41 1.45
N GLY A 22 9.95 0.69 2.02
CA GLY A 22 9.22 1.17 3.19
C GLY A 22 8.49 0.08 3.95
N THR A 23 8.34 0.25 5.26
CA THR A 23 7.46 -0.57 6.08
C THR A 23 5.99 -0.28 5.79
N VAL A 24 5.10 -1.20 6.15
CA VAL A 24 3.65 -0.99 6.04
C VAL A 24 3.17 0.29 6.72
N VAL A 25 3.81 0.69 7.83
CA VAL A 25 3.45 1.91 8.57
C VAL A 25 3.89 3.16 7.80
N GLU A 26 5.13 3.22 7.32
CA GLU A 26 5.62 4.35 6.51
C GLU A 26 4.79 4.51 5.24
N VAL A 27 4.50 3.40 4.53
CA VAL A 27 3.64 3.42 3.36
C VAL A 27 2.24 3.93 3.71
N SER A 28 1.65 3.47 4.81
CA SER A 28 0.33 3.95 5.25
C SER A 28 0.34 5.44 5.60
N GLN A 29 1.41 5.96 6.19
CA GLN A 29 1.54 7.39 6.48
C GLN A 29 1.60 8.23 5.19
N VAL A 30 2.33 7.77 4.17
CA VAL A 30 2.37 8.43 2.87
C VAL A 30 1.00 8.40 2.20
N VAL A 31 0.34 7.24 2.17
CA VAL A 31 -1.00 7.10 1.61
C VAL A 31 -1.99 8.02 2.32
N TRP A 32 -1.97 8.06 3.65
CA TRP A 32 -2.80 8.99 4.40
C TRP A 32 -2.53 10.44 4.01
N ARG A 33 -1.26 10.87 4.02
CA ARG A 33 -0.87 12.25 3.71
C ARG A 33 -1.32 12.69 2.31
N ARG A 34 -1.28 11.79 1.33
CA ARG A 34 -1.58 12.12 -0.08
C ARG A 34 -3.05 11.95 -0.44
N HIS A 35 -3.70 10.92 0.12
CA HIS A 35 -5.02 10.44 -0.30
C HIS A 35 -6.06 10.54 0.83
N GLU A 36 -5.84 11.36 1.84
CA GLU A 36 -6.78 11.56 2.97
C GLU A 36 -8.19 11.89 2.47
N SER A 37 -8.31 12.82 1.53
CA SER A 37 -9.61 13.27 1.03
C SER A 37 -10.36 12.15 0.30
N ASP A 38 -9.67 11.37 -0.53
CA ASP A 38 -10.21 10.20 -1.23
C ASP A 38 -10.62 9.10 -0.27
N LEU A 39 -9.78 8.83 0.73
CA LEU A 39 -10.09 7.88 1.81
C LEU A 39 -11.33 8.30 2.57
N ARG A 40 -11.45 9.57 2.98
CA ARG A 40 -12.64 10.08 3.68
C ARG A 40 -13.90 9.96 2.84
N ALA A 41 -13.79 10.07 1.51
CA ALA A 41 -14.89 9.89 0.57
C ALA A 41 -15.17 8.41 0.20
N ALA A 42 -14.33 7.46 0.65
CA ALA A 42 -14.39 6.06 0.23
C ALA A 42 -15.46 5.22 0.95
N GLY A 43 -16.25 5.81 1.85
CA GLY A 43 -17.30 5.09 2.58
C GLY A 43 -16.72 4.02 3.51
N SER A 44 -17.14 2.75 3.33
CA SER A 44 -16.69 1.65 4.19
C SER A 44 -15.18 1.38 4.10
N LEU A 45 -14.56 1.62 2.94
CA LEU A 45 -13.12 1.46 2.74
C LEU A 45 -12.30 2.39 3.66
N PHE A 46 -12.84 3.56 4.04
CA PHE A 46 -12.20 4.45 5.00
C PHE A 46 -11.84 3.75 6.32
N TYR A 47 -12.65 2.78 6.73
CA TYR A 47 -12.46 2.05 7.99
C TYR A 47 -11.60 0.79 7.83
N THR A 48 -11.40 0.30 6.60
CA THR A 48 -10.72 -0.98 6.34
C THR A 48 -9.43 -0.87 5.54
N TRP A 49 -9.13 0.29 4.94
CA TRP A 49 -8.01 0.43 3.98
C TRP A 49 -6.65 0.04 4.56
N GLN A 50 -6.40 0.26 5.85
CA GLN A 50 -5.13 -0.14 6.50
C GLN A 50 -4.95 -1.65 6.59
N TYR A 51 -6.05 -2.41 6.59
CA TYR A 51 -6.01 -3.85 6.43
C TYR A 51 -5.91 -4.23 4.94
N ASP A 52 -6.74 -3.61 4.09
CA ASP A 52 -6.78 -3.90 2.66
C ASP A 52 -5.45 -3.59 1.94
N ILE A 53 -4.66 -2.61 2.42
CA ILE A 53 -3.37 -2.23 1.83
C ILE A 53 -2.34 -3.36 1.91
N ARG A 54 -2.44 -4.24 2.91
CA ARG A 54 -1.58 -5.43 3.02
C ARG A 54 -1.89 -6.44 1.93
N TRP A 55 -3.17 -6.58 1.59
CA TRP A 55 -3.59 -7.41 0.46
C TRP A 55 -3.14 -6.80 -0.86
N ALA A 56 -3.24 -5.48 -1.02
CA ALA A 56 -2.71 -4.78 -2.19
C ALA A 56 -1.20 -5.05 -2.39
N ALA A 57 -0.39 -4.92 -1.34
CA ALA A 57 1.03 -5.26 -1.38
C ALA A 57 1.28 -6.73 -1.72
N GLN A 58 0.45 -7.66 -1.22
CA GLN A 58 0.58 -9.07 -1.59
C GLN A 58 0.27 -9.33 -3.07
N GLN A 59 -0.73 -8.66 -3.64
CA GLN A 59 -1.03 -8.77 -5.07
C GLN A 59 0.13 -8.20 -5.92
N LEU A 60 0.67 -7.05 -5.55
CA LEU A 60 1.83 -6.46 -6.25
C LEU A 60 3.05 -7.39 -6.24
N ARG A 61 3.28 -8.15 -5.15
CA ARG A 61 4.33 -9.19 -5.12
C ARG A 61 4.05 -10.35 -6.05
N ASN A 62 2.79 -10.77 -6.15
CA ASN A 62 2.38 -11.83 -7.07
C ASN A 62 2.55 -11.40 -8.52
N GLU A 63 2.28 -10.13 -8.82
CA GLU A 63 2.45 -9.48 -10.12
C GLU A 63 3.93 -9.16 -10.44
N GLY A 64 4.85 -9.30 -9.48
CA GLY A 64 6.28 -9.01 -9.66
C GLY A 64 6.64 -7.52 -9.57
N LEU A 65 5.70 -6.67 -9.17
CA LEU A 65 5.89 -5.23 -8.96
C LEU A 65 6.48 -4.88 -7.59
N LEU A 66 6.52 -5.84 -6.67
CA LEU A 66 7.27 -5.76 -5.41
C LEU A 66 8.17 -6.97 -5.24
N ARG A 67 9.31 -6.77 -4.60
CA ARG A 67 10.23 -7.85 -4.26
C ARG A 67 9.54 -8.88 -3.35
N LYS A 68 9.72 -10.16 -3.70
CA LYS A 68 9.21 -11.28 -2.87
C LYS A 68 9.99 -11.33 -1.56
N THR A 69 9.25 -11.43 -0.46
CA THR A 69 9.81 -11.64 0.89
C THR A 69 9.38 -13.01 1.39
N ALA A 70 10.08 -13.56 2.38
CA ALA A 70 9.64 -14.78 3.03
C ALA A 70 8.23 -14.62 3.64
N PRO A 71 7.40 -15.68 3.65
CA PRO A 71 6.11 -15.65 4.34
C PRO A 71 6.31 -15.25 5.80
N ARG A 72 5.49 -14.31 6.30
CA ARG A 72 5.56 -13.76 7.68
C ARG A 72 6.81 -12.94 8.01
N SER A 73 7.63 -12.58 7.03
CA SER A 73 8.72 -11.63 7.27
C SER A 73 8.17 -10.25 7.62
N ARG A 74 8.84 -9.57 8.57
CA ARG A 74 8.61 -8.15 8.88
C ARG A 74 9.45 -7.23 7.98
N ASP A 75 10.06 -7.78 6.93
CA ASP A 75 10.85 -7.02 5.99
C ASP A 75 10.02 -5.88 5.38
N PRO A 76 10.63 -4.69 5.22
CA PRO A 76 10.05 -3.61 4.44
C PRO A 76 9.65 -4.08 3.03
N TRP A 77 8.56 -3.52 2.52
CA TRP A 77 8.22 -3.65 1.12
C TRP A 77 9.25 -2.90 0.28
N SER A 78 9.58 -3.44 -0.89
CA SER A 78 10.53 -2.83 -1.79
C SER A 78 10.13 -3.03 -3.24
N LEU A 79 10.39 -2.02 -4.06
CA LEU A 79 10.33 -2.13 -5.52
C LEU A 79 11.42 -3.12 -6.02
N PRO A 80 11.27 -3.69 -7.22
CA PRO A 80 12.17 -4.72 -7.76
C PRO A 80 13.63 -4.28 -7.83
#